data_AF-A0A357JDF2-F1
#
_entry.id   AF-A0A357JDF2-F1
#
_cell.length_a   1.000
_cell.length_b   1.000
_cell.length_c   1.000
_cell.angle_alpha   90.00
_cell.angle_beta   90.00
_cell.angle_gamma   90.00
#
_symmetry.space_group_name_H-M   'P 1'
#
loop_
_entity.id
_entity.type
_entity.pdbx_description
1 polymer ?
#
loop_
_entity_poly.entity_id
_entity_poly.type
_entity_poly.pdbx_seq_one_letter_code
_entity_poly.pdbx_strand_id
1 'polypeptide(L)'
;MNKCKKALSMLVGLVSITSMTACNSVKATKKDGSLLEYTTSDGTKVNYTTNDLLINYFEENSSSTSDVYNIVYEAMLKKYFDKEANKTTLTELERKAKDDVQKKKDEAQDNADSNKTKYKDEWEKILDSELSDYKEERRTEKVLYNKYLVSAMKTKLSDIFYDEFKDWNWKSKYTSDTEDYKLQEEFNIFSGNNGYLEKRLPYHVSHILVKVDAASNTIYNGEISSDDAEQIYNVVETLAHGGIKFGTVAEDNSDDSSKTSYGNLGIMDIATSFVNEFKLGIYIYDSLFNNNTQVKEAISNDPFNMNEDTTSYFEKLGVNFIPYQAVTDLYKYRGTTLKPDNTQVNEGNASYYPRNILFNKYFNNHNISFIVKESSDIKNAETLKSEGKTGNDGNTYYSDLDQNGKWTNGSAINDDSLKGFKEITFKNGTKKNVLCDEKGNPIIVVRAGTSDYQGIHFIVIERDGLEKEKDGVSLEQYYAADTPYLTDGSINTNFPLDSNGQPLNTYINNTISDYNTYKSRAESLKTVIKDFDSTYDERVYEWLLQTSDLGTSNIVVKYGDKEVNWTEKINKYVYQQIEKNASSYTISEDTWEEYIEYLENQEAQRATKLIPETCAVGFSSGDGYEIGGVCYYAK
;
A
#
# COMPACT_ATOMS: atom_id res chain seq x y z
N MET A 1 16.67 -34.02 47.37
CA MET A 1 17.88 -33.83 46.54
C MET A 1 17.79 -32.46 45.88
N ASN A 2 18.52 -31.50 46.42
CA ASN A 2 18.55 -30.11 45.97
C ASN A 2 19.46 -29.99 44.76
N LYS A 3 18.91 -29.74 43.56
CA LYS A 3 19.71 -29.41 42.37
C LYS A 3 19.48 -27.96 41.97
N CYS A 4 20.59 -27.21 42.00
CA CYS A 4 20.91 -25.96 41.30
C CYS A 4 19.79 -24.93 41.09
N LYS A 5 19.45 -24.23 42.17
CA LYS A 5 19.07 -22.80 42.10
C LYS A 5 20.32 -21.99 41.71
N LYS A 6 20.17 -21.01 40.80
CA LYS A 6 21.14 -19.94 40.40
C LYS A 6 21.66 -19.94 38.93
N ALA A 7 20.83 -20.28 37.94
CA ALA A 7 21.15 -19.96 36.54
C ALA A 7 20.63 -18.58 36.08
N LEU A 8 19.71 -17.96 36.84
CA LEU A 8 18.91 -16.82 36.37
C LEU A 8 19.41 -15.43 36.82
N SER A 9 20.65 -15.30 37.28
CA SER A 9 21.23 -14.00 37.69
C SER A 9 22.42 -13.55 36.86
N MET A 10 22.85 -14.28 35.83
CA MET A 10 24.11 -14.01 35.13
C MET A 10 24.00 -13.46 33.71
N LEU A 11 22.88 -13.62 32.99
CA LEU A 11 22.79 -13.07 31.63
C LEU A 11 22.60 -11.54 31.59
N VAL A 12 22.11 -10.94 32.68
CA VAL A 12 22.04 -9.47 32.84
C VAL A 12 23.44 -8.85 33.03
N GLY A 13 24.47 -9.66 33.33
CA GLY A 13 25.80 -9.18 33.67
C GLY A 13 26.86 -9.27 32.56
N LEU A 14 26.56 -9.81 31.38
CA LEU A 14 27.60 -10.20 30.42
C LEU A 14 28.00 -9.12 29.39
N VAL A 15 27.35 -7.95 29.40
CA VAL A 15 27.85 -6.74 28.72
C VAL A 15 28.34 -5.68 29.72
N SER A 16 28.08 -5.86 31.01
CA SER A 16 28.54 -4.96 32.08
C SER A 16 29.82 -5.50 32.74
N ILE A 17 30.93 -5.50 32.01
CA ILE A 17 32.24 -5.54 32.67
C ILE A 17 32.87 -4.15 32.57
N THR A 18 32.31 -3.21 33.34
CA THR A 18 33.09 -2.36 34.23
C THR A 18 32.17 -1.72 35.29
N SER A 19 32.55 -1.98 36.55
CA SER A 19 32.10 -1.35 37.80
C SER A 19 30.62 -1.43 38.23
N MET A 20 30.29 -2.41 39.07
CA MET A 20 29.38 -2.19 40.22
C MET A 20 29.85 -2.99 41.44
N THR A 21 30.17 -2.28 42.52
CA THR A 21 30.59 -2.82 43.83
C THR A 21 29.44 -2.80 44.85
N ALA A 22 29.50 -3.79 45.77
CA ALA A 22 28.77 -3.99 47.05
C ALA A 22 27.43 -4.76 46.95
N CYS A 23 27.12 -5.80 47.76
CA CYS A 23 27.77 -6.36 48.95
C CYS A 23 27.24 -7.79 49.26
N ASN A 24 28.09 -8.82 49.14
CA ASN A 24 28.34 -9.95 50.07
C ASN A 24 29.06 -11.11 49.34
N SER A 25 30.10 -11.63 49.99
CA SER A 25 31.32 -12.19 49.39
C SER A 25 31.13 -13.38 48.44
N VAL A 26 31.17 -13.11 47.13
CA VAL A 26 31.71 -14.01 46.10
C VAL A 26 33.05 -13.40 45.66
N LYS A 27 34.15 -14.12 45.81
CA LYS A 27 35.45 -13.67 45.29
C LYS A 27 35.47 -13.92 43.78
N ALA A 28 35.18 -12.89 42.99
CA ALA A 28 35.51 -12.86 41.58
C ALA A 28 37.03 -12.70 41.44
N THR A 29 37.76 -13.81 41.39
CA THR A 29 39.18 -13.79 41.05
C THR A 29 39.32 -13.72 39.54
N LYS A 30 39.86 -12.60 39.03
CA LYS A 30 40.39 -12.50 37.66
C LYS A 30 41.54 -13.51 37.51
N LYS A 31 41.21 -14.70 37.01
CA LYS A 31 42.14 -15.55 36.26
C LYS A 31 41.46 -15.85 34.93
N ASP A 32 42.22 -15.66 33.86
CA ASP A 32 41.79 -15.72 32.46
C ASP A 32 40.58 -16.65 32.21
N GLY A 33 39.45 -16.04 31.85
CA GLY A 33 38.31 -16.72 31.23
C GLY A 33 37.23 -17.34 32.14
N SER A 34 37.40 -17.42 33.46
CA SER A 34 36.41 -18.09 34.36
C SER A 34 35.47 -17.10 35.06
N LEU A 35 34.15 -17.35 34.99
CA LEU A 35 33.09 -16.49 35.52
C LEU A 35 32.54 -16.98 36.88
N LEU A 36 32.63 -18.28 37.16
CA LEU A 36 32.21 -18.87 38.44
C LEU A 36 33.04 -20.13 38.77
N GLU A 37 33.67 -20.17 39.96
CA GLU A 37 34.37 -21.34 40.52
C GLU A 37 33.67 -21.79 41.79
N TYR A 38 33.33 -23.07 41.89
CA TYR A 38 32.94 -23.68 43.18
C TYR A 38 33.46 -25.10 43.31
N THR A 39 33.61 -25.53 44.55
CA THR A 39 34.06 -26.88 44.89
C THR A 39 32.85 -27.73 45.28
N THR A 40 32.67 -28.88 44.62
CA THR A 40 31.62 -29.85 44.96
C THR A 40 31.93 -30.57 46.28
N SER A 41 30.93 -31.26 46.82
CA SER A 41 31.01 -31.95 48.14
C SER A 41 32.05 -33.08 48.21
N ASP A 42 32.58 -33.51 47.07
CA ASP A 42 33.66 -34.49 46.91
C ASP A 42 35.06 -33.85 46.76
N GLY A 43 35.16 -32.51 46.82
CA GLY A 43 36.43 -31.79 46.69
C GLY A 43 36.81 -31.44 45.25
N THR A 44 36.00 -31.79 44.26
CA THR A 44 36.25 -31.44 42.85
C THR A 44 36.02 -29.95 42.61
N LYS A 45 37.00 -29.25 42.02
CA LYS A 45 36.85 -27.87 41.59
C LYS A 45 36.17 -27.82 40.23
N VAL A 46 35.04 -27.14 40.14
CA VAL A 46 34.31 -26.91 38.89
C VAL A 46 34.44 -25.43 38.53
N ASN A 47 35.01 -25.18 37.34
CA ASN A 47 35.16 -23.85 36.76
C ASN A 47 34.18 -23.71 35.59
N TYR A 48 33.37 -22.66 35.59
CA TYR A 48 32.57 -22.26 34.45
C TYR A 48 33.16 -21.01 33.82
N THR A 49 33.52 -21.10 32.55
CA THR A 49 33.84 -19.94 31.71
C THR A 49 32.57 -19.29 31.16
N THR A 50 32.69 -18.08 30.63
CA THR A 50 31.60 -17.43 29.88
C THR A 50 31.09 -18.34 28.76
N ASN A 51 32.01 -19.04 28.09
CA ASN A 51 31.67 -19.98 27.03
C ASN A 51 30.90 -21.18 27.58
N ASP A 52 31.26 -21.74 28.73
CA ASP A 52 30.53 -22.89 29.30
C ASP A 52 29.08 -22.53 29.70
N LEU A 53 28.83 -21.29 30.13
CA LEU A 53 27.49 -20.80 30.43
C LEU A 53 26.66 -20.57 29.15
N LEU A 54 27.30 -20.07 28.10
CA LEU A 54 26.68 -19.90 26.78
C LEU A 54 26.43 -21.25 26.11
N ILE A 55 27.36 -22.20 26.18
CA ILE A 55 27.24 -23.57 25.67
C ILE A 55 26.06 -24.28 26.36
N ASN A 56 25.97 -24.26 27.69
CA ASN A 56 24.83 -24.88 28.38
C ASN A 56 23.49 -24.21 28.01
N TYR A 57 23.48 -22.90 27.77
CA TYR A 57 22.28 -22.19 27.32
C TYR A 57 21.87 -22.57 25.88
N PHE A 58 22.85 -22.72 24.97
CA PHE A 58 22.66 -23.00 23.54
C PHE A 58 22.58 -24.50 23.18
N GLU A 59 23.09 -25.41 24.02
CA GLU A 59 23.01 -26.87 23.83
C GLU A 59 21.78 -27.49 24.51
N GLU A 60 21.34 -26.99 25.68
CA GLU A 60 20.15 -27.54 26.36
C GLU A 60 18.82 -27.00 25.81
N ASN A 61 18.84 -25.94 25.02
CA ASN A 61 17.68 -25.44 24.29
C ASN A 61 18.09 -25.40 22.83
N SER A 62 17.40 -26.14 21.96
CA SER A 62 17.42 -26.01 20.50
C SER A 62 17.09 -24.57 20.08
N SER A 63 18.00 -23.63 20.30
CA SER A 63 17.72 -22.20 20.26
C SER A 63 17.83 -21.77 18.81
N SER A 64 16.70 -21.32 18.27
CA SER A 64 16.64 -20.75 16.93
C SER A 64 17.48 -19.47 16.89
N THR A 65 17.98 -19.07 15.71
CA THR A 65 18.72 -17.80 15.57
C THR A 65 17.91 -16.59 16.07
N SER A 66 16.57 -16.65 15.99
CA SER A 66 15.65 -15.64 16.53
C SER A 66 15.72 -15.53 18.06
N ASP A 67 15.83 -16.66 18.77
CA ASP A 67 15.99 -16.65 20.23
C ASP A 67 17.29 -15.96 20.64
N VAL A 68 18.37 -16.21 19.88
CA VAL A 68 19.67 -15.58 20.14
C VAL A 68 19.64 -14.09 19.80
N TYR A 69 18.99 -13.69 18.70
CA TYR A 69 18.75 -12.29 18.37
C TYR A 69 18.02 -11.54 19.50
N ASN A 70 16.93 -12.10 20.02
CA ASN A 70 16.14 -11.49 21.10
C ASN A 70 16.98 -11.23 22.37
N ILE A 71 17.85 -12.17 22.72
CA ILE A 71 18.75 -12.05 23.88
C ILE A 71 19.78 -10.95 23.65
N VAL A 72 20.39 -10.91 22.46
CA VAL A 72 21.38 -9.88 22.12
C VAL A 72 20.72 -8.51 22.10
N TYR A 73 19.55 -8.39 21.49
CA TYR A 73 18.81 -7.13 21.46
C TYR A 73 18.44 -6.65 22.88
N GLU A 74 17.96 -7.55 23.76
CA GLU A 74 17.73 -7.24 25.17
C GLU A 74 18.98 -6.68 25.87
N ALA A 75 20.14 -7.30 25.65
CA ALA A 75 21.39 -6.85 26.24
C ALA A 75 21.80 -5.46 25.72
N MET A 76 21.61 -5.21 24.42
CA MET A 76 21.89 -3.91 23.80
C MET A 76 20.98 -2.81 24.34
N LEU A 77 19.68 -3.08 24.50
CA LEU A 77 18.71 -2.16 25.09
C LEU A 77 19.13 -1.75 26.50
N LYS A 78 19.45 -2.72 27.35
CA LYS A 78 19.90 -2.45 28.72
C LYS A 78 21.16 -1.59 28.72
N LYS A 79 22.15 -1.91 27.87
CA LYS A 79 23.37 -1.10 27.75
C LYS A 79 23.06 0.33 27.30
N TYR A 80 22.16 0.51 26.35
CA TYR A 80 21.76 1.84 25.86
C TYR A 80 21.16 2.69 26.97
N PHE A 81 20.22 2.14 27.75
CA PHE A 81 19.56 2.87 28.82
C PHE A 81 20.40 3.03 30.10
N ASP A 82 21.42 2.18 30.29
CA ASP A 82 22.39 2.29 31.40
C ASP A 82 23.43 3.42 31.18
N LYS A 83 23.53 3.96 29.97
CA LYS A 83 24.34 5.16 29.71
C LYS A 83 23.86 6.32 30.60
N GLU A 84 24.79 7.10 31.14
CA GLU A 84 24.44 8.19 32.07
C GLU A 84 23.45 9.20 31.46
N ALA A 85 23.52 9.43 30.14
CA ALA A 85 22.58 10.28 29.40
C ALA A 85 21.12 9.80 29.46
N ASN A 86 20.89 8.50 29.68
CA ASN A 86 19.57 7.85 29.64
C ASN A 86 19.04 7.45 31.03
N LYS A 87 19.77 7.76 32.10
CA LYS A 87 19.48 7.31 33.47
C LYS A 87 18.12 7.74 34.02
N THR A 88 17.68 8.96 33.70
CA THR A 88 16.34 9.45 34.05
C THR A 88 15.27 8.61 33.37
N THR A 89 15.40 8.41 32.06
CA THR A 89 14.50 7.56 31.28
C THR A 89 14.48 6.12 31.82
N LEU A 90 15.64 5.54 32.13
CA LEU A 90 15.73 4.20 32.74
C LEU A 90 14.91 4.10 34.03
N THR A 91 15.04 5.08 34.92
CA THR A 91 14.30 5.11 36.20
C THR A 91 12.78 5.14 35.97
N GLU A 92 12.32 5.90 34.98
CA GLU A 92 10.90 5.95 34.60
C GLU A 92 10.39 4.61 34.04
N LEU A 93 11.20 3.94 33.22
CA LEU A 93 10.88 2.63 32.65
C LEU A 93 10.83 1.55 33.73
N GLU A 94 11.76 1.56 34.70
CA GLU A 94 11.75 0.67 35.85
C GLU A 94 10.51 0.87 36.73
N ARG A 95 10.09 2.12 36.94
CA ARG A 95 8.85 2.42 37.65
C ARG A 95 7.64 1.87 36.90
N LYS A 96 7.54 2.13 35.58
CA LYS A 96 6.46 1.61 34.74
C LYS A 96 6.36 0.08 34.82
N ALA A 97 7.49 -0.62 34.72
CA ALA A 97 7.54 -2.08 34.83
C ALA A 97 7.10 -2.59 36.23
N LYS A 98 7.45 -1.89 37.31
CA LYS A 98 6.95 -2.20 38.66
C LYS A 98 5.44 -2.00 38.77
N ASP A 99 4.93 -0.90 38.23
CA ASP A 99 3.50 -0.59 38.23
C ASP A 99 2.71 -1.63 37.43
N ASP A 100 3.24 -2.11 36.30
CA ASP A 100 2.58 -3.16 35.50
C ASP A 100 2.59 -4.53 36.19
N VAL A 101 3.68 -4.90 36.89
CA VAL A 101 3.67 -6.09 37.77
C VAL A 101 2.64 -5.92 38.89
N GLN A 102 2.53 -4.73 39.48
CA GLN A 102 1.56 -4.47 40.54
C GLN A 102 0.12 -4.62 40.04
N LYS A 103 -0.21 -4.09 38.86
CA LYS A 103 -1.53 -4.30 38.23
C LYS A 103 -1.88 -5.78 38.10
N LYS A 104 -0.91 -6.63 37.74
CA LYS A 104 -1.11 -8.08 37.64
C LYS A 104 -1.31 -8.76 38.99
N LYS A 105 -0.68 -8.23 40.05
CA LYS A 105 -0.95 -8.70 41.42
C LYS A 105 -2.35 -8.29 41.88
N ASP A 106 -2.77 -7.08 41.54
CA ASP A 106 -4.13 -6.60 41.83
C ASP A 106 -5.16 -7.46 41.07
N GLU A 107 -4.89 -7.79 39.79
CA GLU A 107 -5.69 -8.75 39.00
C GLU A 107 -5.77 -10.14 39.66
N ALA A 108 -4.66 -10.66 40.18
CA ALA A 108 -4.65 -11.93 40.92
C ALA A 108 -5.50 -11.87 42.20
N GLN A 109 -5.49 -10.74 42.90
CA GLN A 109 -6.27 -10.52 44.11
C GLN A 109 -7.76 -10.46 43.78
N ASP A 110 -8.16 -9.69 42.77
CA ASP A 110 -9.54 -9.59 42.32
C ASP A 110 -10.10 -10.94 41.85
N ASN A 111 -9.28 -11.71 41.11
CA ASN A 111 -9.63 -13.07 40.68
C ASN A 111 -9.80 -14.02 41.87
N ALA A 112 -8.93 -13.94 42.87
CA ALA A 112 -9.02 -14.79 44.06
C ALA A 112 -10.30 -14.49 44.85
N ASP A 113 -10.63 -13.21 45.01
CA ASP A 113 -11.83 -12.76 45.72
C ASP A 113 -13.12 -13.12 44.98
N SER A 114 -13.10 -13.03 43.65
CA SER A 114 -14.23 -13.37 42.77
C SER A 114 -14.46 -14.88 42.68
N ASN A 115 -13.40 -15.65 42.44
CA ASN A 115 -13.48 -17.10 42.23
C ASN A 115 -13.47 -17.90 43.53
N LYS A 116 -13.32 -17.24 44.69
CA LYS A 116 -13.16 -17.87 46.01
C LYS A 116 -11.98 -18.85 46.05
N THR A 117 -10.88 -18.47 45.39
CA THR A 117 -9.60 -19.19 45.37
C THR A 117 -8.55 -18.43 46.18
N LYS A 118 -7.29 -18.89 46.20
CA LYS A 118 -6.20 -18.19 46.89
C LYS A 118 -5.45 -17.29 45.92
N TYR A 119 -5.06 -16.09 46.39
CA TYR A 119 -4.17 -15.18 45.66
C TYR A 119 -2.98 -15.91 45.02
N LYS A 120 -2.33 -16.80 45.78
CA LYS A 120 -1.17 -17.54 45.30
C LYS A 120 -1.48 -18.39 44.05
N ASP A 121 -2.64 -19.04 44.04
CA ASP A 121 -3.04 -19.93 42.95
C ASP A 121 -3.39 -19.12 41.70
N GLU A 122 -4.06 -17.97 41.84
CA GLU A 122 -4.34 -17.05 40.72
C GLU A 122 -3.07 -16.33 40.23
N TRP A 123 -2.13 -16.00 41.12
CA TRP A 123 -0.85 -15.40 40.75
C TRP A 123 0.04 -16.38 39.96
N GLU A 124 0.07 -17.65 40.35
CA GLU A 124 0.76 -18.71 39.59
C GLU A 124 0.15 -18.85 38.18
N LYS A 125 -1.18 -18.82 38.04
CA LYS A 125 -1.84 -18.83 36.71
C LYS A 125 -1.47 -17.62 35.85
N ILE A 126 -1.42 -16.41 36.42
CA ILE A 126 -1.00 -15.22 35.69
C ILE A 126 0.45 -15.36 35.24
N LEU A 127 1.36 -15.80 36.12
CA LEU A 127 2.75 -16.06 35.75
C LEU A 127 2.86 -17.14 34.66
N ASP A 128 2.04 -18.18 34.71
CA ASP A 128 1.99 -19.23 33.69
C ASP A 128 1.51 -18.74 32.33
N SER A 129 0.54 -17.82 32.32
CA SER A 129 0.03 -17.21 31.11
C SER A 129 1.02 -16.22 30.51
N GLU A 130 1.47 -15.25 31.31
CA GLU A 130 2.36 -14.15 30.88
C GLU A 130 3.76 -14.64 30.54
N LEU A 131 4.23 -15.76 31.12
CA LEU A 131 5.55 -16.35 30.90
C LEU A 131 5.44 -17.76 30.28
N SER A 132 4.40 -18.00 29.47
CA SER A 132 4.16 -19.26 28.79
C SER A 132 5.33 -19.68 27.87
N ASP A 133 6.07 -18.71 27.35
CA ASP A 133 7.30 -18.82 26.57
C ASP A 133 8.53 -19.26 27.39
N TYR A 134 8.45 -19.21 28.71
CA TYR A 134 9.51 -19.68 29.62
C TYR A 134 9.19 -21.06 30.18
N LYS A 135 10.25 -21.84 30.43
CA LYS A 135 10.16 -23.08 31.21
C LYS A 135 9.52 -22.79 32.57
N GLU A 136 8.63 -23.68 33.00
CA GLU A 136 7.81 -23.55 34.22
C GLU A 136 8.64 -23.13 35.44
N GLU A 137 9.81 -23.76 35.65
CA GLU A 137 10.69 -23.47 36.78
C GLU A 137 11.32 -22.07 36.79
N ARG A 138 11.19 -21.32 35.70
CA ARG A 138 11.72 -19.96 35.53
C ARG A 138 10.64 -18.89 35.67
N ARG A 139 9.35 -19.27 35.74
CA ARG A 139 8.22 -18.35 35.79
C ARG A 139 8.13 -17.70 37.17
N THR A 140 8.75 -16.54 37.29
CA THR A 140 8.84 -15.81 38.57
C THR A 140 8.48 -14.36 38.37
N GLU A 141 8.04 -13.69 39.44
CA GLU A 141 7.78 -12.25 39.45
C GLU A 141 8.96 -11.43 38.91
N LYS A 142 10.20 -11.85 39.22
CA LYS A 142 11.40 -11.17 38.72
C LYS A 142 11.56 -11.29 37.20
N VAL A 143 11.19 -12.44 36.62
CA VAL A 143 11.20 -12.62 35.16
C VAL A 143 10.11 -11.79 34.52
N LEU A 144 8.91 -11.76 35.12
CA LEU A 144 7.81 -10.91 34.66
C LEU A 144 8.20 -9.43 34.67
N TYR A 145 8.79 -8.95 35.76
CA TYR A 145 9.33 -7.59 35.85
C TYR A 145 10.34 -7.29 34.73
N ASN A 146 11.30 -8.20 34.51
CA ASN A 146 12.28 -8.01 33.43
C ASN A 146 11.62 -8.01 32.05
N LYS A 147 10.63 -8.88 31.79
CA LYS A 147 9.86 -8.92 30.54
C LYS A 147 9.16 -7.58 30.28
N TYR A 148 8.51 -7.01 31.29
CA TYR A 148 7.89 -5.68 31.19
C TYR A 148 8.89 -4.55 31.04
N LEU A 149 10.02 -4.59 31.76
CA LEU A 149 11.08 -3.60 31.61
C LEU A 149 11.66 -3.59 30.19
N VAL A 150 11.97 -4.76 29.64
CA VAL A 150 12.50 -4.89 28.27
C VAL A 150 11.48 -4.46 27.24
N SER A 151 10.20 -4.82 27.41
CA SER A 151 9.12 -4.33 26.54
C SER A 151 8.99 -2.80 26.56
N ALA A 152 9.07 -2.20 27.75
CA ALA A 152 9.04 -0.74 27.90
C ALA A 152 10.28 -0.07 27.28
N MET A 153 11.48 -0.67 27.43
CA MET A 153 12.71 -0.21 26.77
C MET A 153 12.62 -0.29 25.26
N LYS A 154 12.12 -1.40 24.69
CA LYS A 154 11.89 -1.56 23.25
C LYS A 154 10.99 -0.45 22.73
N THR A 155 9.82 -0.28 23.35
CA THR A 155 8.86 0.78 22.99
C THR A 155 9.51 2.16 23.01
N LYS A 156 10.23 2.50 24.09
CA LYS A 156 10.86 3.81 24.23
C LYS A 156 11.98 4.04 23.22
N LEU A 157 12.77 3.01 22.92
CA LEU A 157 13.82 3.10 21.90
C LEU A 157 13.22 3.28 20.51
N SER A 158 12.16 2.52 20.19
CA SER A 158 11.40 2.66 18.96
C SER A 158 10.82 4.08 18.79
N ASP A 159 10.34 4.71 19.87
CA ASP A 159 9.88 6.10 19.82
C ASP A 159 11.03 7.10 19.61
N ILE A 160 12.19 6.88 20.24
CA ILE A 160 13.39 7.70 20.02
C ILE A 160 13.84 7.61 18.56
N PHE A 161 13.89 6.40 18.01
CA PHE A 161 14.24 6.17 16.61
C PHE A 161 13.25 6.89 15.67
N TYR A 162 11.94 6.74 15.91
CA TYR A 162 10.91 7.44 15.13
C TYR A 162 11.13 8.96 15.17
N ASP A 163 11.33 9.54 16.36
CA ASP A 163 11.50 10.98 16.51
C ASP A 163 12.75 11.51 15.82
N GLU A 164 13.82 10.72 15.76
CA GLU A 164 15.06 11.06 15.06
C GLU A 164 14.91 10.98 13.53
N PHE A 165 14.15 9.99 13.04
CA PHE A 165 14.15 9.57 11.63
C PHE A 165 12.81 9.76 10.89
N LYS A 166 11.94 10.64 11.35
CA LYS A 166 10.63 10.92 10.73
C LYS A 166 10.57 12.19 9.88
N ASP A 167 11.54 13.09 10.03
CA ASP A 167 11.42 14.46 9.54
C ASP A 167 11.37 14.51 8.01
N TRP A 168 10.42 15.25 7.44
CA TRP A 168 10.29 15.41 5.98
C TRP A 168 11.34 16.37 5.39
N ASN A 169 11.84 17.30 6.20
CA ASN A 169 12.79 18.35 5.77
C ASN A 169 14.24 18.07 6.18
N TRP A 170 14.57 16.82 6.51
CA TRP A 170 15.90 16.44 7.02
C TRP A 170 17.04 16.85 6.07
N LYS A 171 16.84 16.76 4.75
CA LYS A 171 17.84 17.16 3.73
C LYS A 171 18.26 18.64 3.84
N SER A 172 17.41 19.50 4.41
CA SER A 172 17.73 20.91 4.66
C SER A 172 18.46 21.16 5.99
N LYS A 173 18.39 20.19 6.91
CA LYS A 173 18.96 20.27 8.27
C LYS A 173 20.39 19.76 8.30
N TYR A 174 20.74 18.81 7.44
CA TYR A 174 22.03 18.13 7.42
C TYR A 174 22.77 18.36 6.10
N THR A 175 24.10 18.39 6.14
CA THR A 175 24.93 18.52 4.94
C THR A 175 25.28 17.13 4.40
N SER A 176 25.28 16.93 3.08
CA SER A 176 25.39 15.61 2.44
C SER A 176 26.65 14.79 2.79
N ASP A 177 27.70 15.40 3.32
CA ASP A 177 28.95 14.75 3.72
C ASP A 177 29.02 14.37 5.21
N THR A 178 28.00 14.71 6.01
CA THR A 178 27.98 14.39 7.44
C THR A 178 27.49 12.98 7.73
N GLU A 179 27.89 12.44 8.88
CA GLU A 179 27.40 11.14 9.33
C GLU A 179 25.89 11.17 9.62
N ASP A 180 25.39 12.26 10.17
CA ASP A 180 23.95 12.45 10.41
C ASP A 180 23.14 12.39 9.11
N TYR A 181 23.67 12.96 8.01
CA TYR A 181 23.00 12.88 6.71
C TYR A 181 22.92 11.43 6.22
N LYS A 182 24.00 10.65 6.36
CA LYS A 182 24.00 9.24 5.95
C LYS A 182 23.05 8.40 6.80
N LEU A 183 23.00 8.65 8.11
CA LEU A 183 22.05 7.99 9.00
C LEU A 183 20.61 8.32 8.62
N GLN A 184 20.31 9.59 8.30
CA GLN A 184 18.99 9.96 7.78
C GLN A 184 18.71 9.30 6.43
N GLU A 185 19.66 9.28 5.51
CA GLU A 185 19.50 8.61 4.22
C GLU A 185 19.21 7.10 4.37
N GLU A 186 19.83 6.43 5.34
CA GLU A 186 19.65 5.01 5.62
C GLU A 186 18.35 4.69 6.39
N PHE A 187 18.08 5.45 7.46
CA PHE A 187 17.07 5.13 8.47
C PHE A 187 15.84 6.02 8.48
N ASN A 188 15.82 7.14 7.74
CA ASN A 188 14.64 8.00 7.69
C ASN A 188 13.45 7.24 7.11
N ILE A 189 12.49 6.91 7.98
CA ILE A 189 11.34 6.03 7.67
C ILE A 189 10.33 6.70 6.73
N PHE A 190 10.44 8.01 6.52
CA PHE A 190 9.55 8.73 5.64
C PHE A 190 10.14 8.82 4.22
N SER A 191 11.34 9.36 4.08
CA SER A 191 11.93 9.74 2.77
C SER A 191 13.41 9.34 2.59
N GLY A 192 13.96 8.52 3.49
CA GLY A 192 15.26 7.88 3.27
C GLY A 192 15.17 6.78 2.21
N ASN A 193 16.30 6.16 1.86
CA ASN A 193 16.39 5.09 0.86
C ASN A 193 15.49 3.88 1.16
N ASN A 194 15.12 3.73 2.43
CA ASN A 194 14.23 2.70 2.93
C ASN A 194 12.89 3.23 3.46
N GLY A 195 12.63 4.52 3.27
CA GLY A 195 11.44 5.18 3.76
C GLY A 195 10.19 4.88 2.95
N TYR A 196 9.06 5.25 3.53
CA TYR A 196 7.72 5.07 2.97
C TYR A 196 7.62 5.58 1.52
N LEU A 197 8.08 6.79 1.23
CA LEU A 197 7.95 7.37 -0.11
C LEU A 197 8.68 6.54 -1.18
N GLU A 198 9.87 6.04 -0.86
CA GLU A 198 10.70 5.26 -1.79
C GLU A 198 10.21 3.81 -1.94
N LYS A 199 9.69 3.20 -0.86
CA LYS A 199 9.29 1.78 -0.86
C LYS A 199 7.83 1.53 -1.20
N ARG A 200 6.95 2.49 -0.93
CA ARG A 200 5.50 2.31 -1.12
C ARG A 200 4.96 3.09 -2.34
N LEU A 201 5.70 4.11 -2.81
CA LEU A 201 5.32 4.94 -3.95
C LEU A 201 3.88 5.46 -3.83
N PRO A 202 3.57 6.27 -2.81
CA PRO A 202 2.20 6.66 -2.52
C PRO A 202 1.64 7.61 -3.57
N TYR A 203 0.48 7.25 -4.10
CA TYR A 203 -0.39 8.07 -4.94
C TYR A 203 -1.54 8.64 -4.10
N HIS A 204 -1.93 9.88 -4.36
CA HIS A 204 -3.19 10.41 -3.85
C HIS A 204 -4.20 10.42 -4.99
N VAL A 205 -5.28 9.67 -4.82
CA VAL A 205 -6.25 9.42 -5.88
C VAL A 205 -7.66 9.80 -5.45
N SER A 206 -8.43 10.32 -6.40
CA SER A 206 -9.85 10.57 -6.25
C SER A 206 -10.62 9.86 -7.35
N HIS A 207 -11.86 9.48 -7.08
CA HIS A 207 -12.72 8.86 -8.09
C HIS A 207 -14.18 9.29 -8.03
N ILE A 208 -14.90 8.97 -9.11
CA ILE A 208 -16.36 8.91 -9.15
C ILE A 208 -16.70 7.48 -9.59
N LEU A 209 -17.43 6.76 -8.76
CA LEU A 209 -17.95 5.44 -9.11
C LEU A 209 -19.41 5.57 -9.57
N VAL A 210 -19.69 5.14 -10.80
CA VAL A 210 -21.07 4.88 -11.26
C VAL A 210 -21.28 3.37 -11.29
N LYS A 211 -22.12 2.85 -10.40
CA LYS A 211 -22.47 1.42 -10.41
C LYS A 211 -23.39 1.13 -11.59
N VAL A 212 -23.32 -0.10 -12.10
CA VAL A 212 -24.22 -0.54 -13.17
C VAL A 212 -24.70 -1.96 -12.92
N ASP A 213 -25.76 -2.34 -13.62
CA ASP A 213 -26.40 -3.66 -13.52
C ASP A 213 -25.61 -4.79 -14.20
N ALA A 214 -24.72 -4.46 -15.15
CA ALA A 214 -23.92 -5.44 -15.89
C ALA A 214 -23.01 -6.24 -14.93
N ALA A 215 -23.17 -7.56 -14.94
CA ALA A 215 -22.49 -8.47 -14.02
C ALA A 215 -20.98 -8.60 -14.29
N SER A 216 -20.22 -9.00 -13.26
CA SER A 216 -18.75 -9.08 -13.29
C SER A 216 -18.18 -10.06 -14.33
N ASN A 217 -18.94 -11.09 -14.70
CA ASN A 217 -18.55 -12.09 -15.69
C ASN A 217 -19.02 -11.76 -17.12
N THR A 218 -19.67 -10.62 -17.34
CA THR A 218 -20.14 -10.20 -18.66
C THR A 218 -19.04 -9.44 -19.40
N ILE A 219 -18.15 -10.18 -20.06
CA ILE A 219 -16.90 -9.66 -20.63
C ILE A 219 -17.10 -8.84 -21.93
N TYR A 220 -18.19 -9.07 -22.66
CA TYR A 220 -18.49 -8.39 -23.94
C TYR A 220 -19.99 -8.11 -24.15
N ASN A 221 -20.87 -8.57 -23.26
CA ASN A 221 -22.32 -8.58 -23.40
C ASN A 221 -23.05 -8.15 -22.11
N GLY A 222 -22.47 -7.23 -21.36
CA GLY A 222 -23.10 -6.63 -20.19
C GLY A 222 -24.38 -5.88 -20.55
N GLU A 223 -25.39 -6.01 -19.70
CA GLU A 223 -26.66 -5.31 -19.85
C GLU A 223 -26.81 -4.29 -18.74
N ILE A 224 -27.10 -3.04 -19.11
CA ILE A 224 -27.27 -1.94 -18.17
C ILE A 224 -28.70 -1.40 -18.22
N SER A 225 -29.12 -0.71 -17.16
CA SER A 225 -30.41 -0.01 -17.16
C SER A 225 -30.36 1.30 -17.94
N SER A 226 -31.52 1.93 -18.11
CA SER A 226 -31.60 3.31 -18.63
C SER A 226 -31.00 4.31 -17.64
N ASP A 227 -31.09 4.02 -16.33
CA ASP A 227 -30.61 4.91 -15.28
C ASP A 227 -29.09 4.86 -15.20
N ASP A 228 -28.48 3.67 -15.36
CA ASP A 228 -27.02 3.49 -15.46
C ASP A 228 -26.43 4.36 -16.58
N ALA A 229 -27.07 4.30 -17.77
CA ALA A 229 -26.68 5.10 -18.93
C ALA A 229 -26.82 6.62 -18.67
N GLU A 230 -27.85 7.02 -17.94
CA GLU A 230 -28.08 8.41 -17.54
C GLU A 230 -27.05 8.90 -16.53
N GLN A 231 -26.68 8.09 -15.55
CA GLN A 231 -25.66 8.43 -14.55
C GLN A 231 -24.26 8.57 -15.17
N ILE A 232 -23.85 7.63 -16.04
CA ILE A 232 -22.59 7.73 -16.79
C ILE A 232 -22.56 9.05 -17.58
N TYR A 233 -23.66 9.37 -18.28
CA TYR A 233 -23.78 10.62 -19.02
C TYR A 233 -23.67 11.84 -18.11
N ASN A 234 -24.41 11.89 -17.00
CA ASN A 234 -24.43 13.06 -16.11
C ASN A 234 -23.04 13.40 -15.56
N VAL A 235 -22.24 12.39 -15.20
CA VAL A 235 -20.85 12.59 -14.75
C VAL A 235 -20.00 13.21 -15.86
N VAL A 236 -19.99 12.58 -17.03
CA VAL A 236 -19.15 13.01 -18.16
C VAL A 236 -19.58 14.38 -18.68
N GLU A 237 -20.88 14.60 -18.83
CA GLU A 237 -21.47 15.84 -19.35
C GLU A 237 -21.10 17.04 -18.48
N THR A 238 -21.22 16.88 -17.16
CA THR A 238 -20.90 17.92 -16.17
C THR A 238 -19.42 18.27 -16.22
N LEU A 239 -18.55 17.25 -16.27
CA LEU A 239 -17.11 17.45 -16.40
C LEU A 239 -16.73 18.06 -17.76
N ALA A 240 -17.38 17.63 -18.84
CA ALA A 240 -17.10 18.05 -20.21
C ALA A 240 -17.35 19.54 -20.43
N HIS A 241 -18.40 20.11 -19.85
CA HIS A 241 -18.68 21.55 -19.89
C HIS A 241 -17.68 22.37 -19.06
N GLY A 242 -17.07 21.74 -18.06
CA GLY A 242 -16.11 22.36 -17.15
C GLY A 242 -16.75 23.39 -16.20
N GLY A 243 -15.94 23.96 -15.31
CA GLY A 243 -16.35 24.99 -14.36
C GLY A 243 -16.93 24.47 -13.03
N ILE A 244 -17.23 23.17 -12.94
CA ILE A 244 -17.52 22.47 -11.69
C ILE A 244 -16.30 21.62 -11.32
N LYS A 245 -15.94 21.58 -10.03
CA LYS A 245 -14.80 20.80 -9.54
C LYS A 245 -15.11 19.31 -9.58
N PHE A 246 -14.11 18.48 -9.86
CA PHE A 246 -14.26 17.02 -9.87
C PHE A 246 -14.90 16.51 -8.58
N GLY A 247 -14.43 17.00 -7.42
CA GLY A 247 -14.96 16.57 -6.13
C GLY A 247 -16.44 16.92 -5.90
N THR A 248 -16.94 18.02 -6.48
CA THR A 248 -18.38 18.36 -6.43
C THR A 248 -19.19 17.39 -7.29
N VAL A 249 -18.69 17.04 -8.49
CA VAL A 249 -19.34 16.01 -9.31
C VAL A 249 -19.37 14.66 -8.59
N ALA A 250 -18.29 14.32 -7.87
CA ALA A 250 -18.19 13.12 -7.06
C ALA A 250 -19.18 13.07 -5.88
N GLU A 251 -19.34 14.19 -5.18
CA GLU A 251 -20.33 14.35 -4.10
C GLU A 251 -21.75 14.05 -4.60
N ASP A 252 -22.08 14.56 -5.78
CA ASP A 252 -23.42 14.44 -6.36
C ASP A 252 -23.69 13.08 -7.02
N ASN A 253 -22.67 12.41 -7.58
CA ASN A 253 -22.86 11.28 -8.48
C ASN A 253 -22.17 9.97 -8.09
N SER A 254 -21.27 9.93 -7.09
CA SER A 254 -20.58 8.68 -6.75
C SER A 254 -21.46 7.74 -5.91
N ASP A 255 -21.48 6.45 -6.28
CA ASP A 255 -22.31 5.40 -5.69
C ASP A 255 -21.68 4.65 -4.50
N ASP A 256 -20.60 5.20 -3.96
CA ASP A 256 -19.88 4.68 -2.79
C ASP A 256 -19.74 5.72 -1.68
N SER A 257 -19.02 5.35 -0.61
CA SER A 257 -18.78 6.24 0.53
C SER A 257 -17.88 7.43 0.20
N SER A 258 -17.08 7.35 -0.88
CA SER A 258 -16.13 8.41 -1.27
C SER A 258 -16.82 9.73 -1.59
N LYS A 259 -18.10 9.71 -1.98
CA LYS A 259 -18.91 10.94 -2.22
C LYS A 259 -18.91 11.90 -1.04
N THR A 260 -18.90 11.36 0.19
CA THR A 260 -18.88 12.19 1.42
C THR A 260 -17.53 12.86 1.65
N SER A 261 -16.50 12.40 0.95
CA SER A 261 -15.15 12.95 0.92
C SER A 261 -14.82 13.57 -0.45
N TYR A 262 -15.85 13.98 -1.22
CA TYR A 262 -15.68 14.60 -2.53
C TYR A 262 -14.89 13.71 -3.51
N GLY A 263 -15.12 12.40 -3.47
CA GLY A 263 -14.43 11.41 -4.31
C GLY A 263 -13.03 11.02 -3.82
N ASN A 264 -12.52 11.65 -2.76
CA ASN A 264 -11.18 11.36 -2.25
C ASN A 264 -11.10 9.94 -1.66
N LEU A 265 -10.21 9.10 -2.21
CA LEU A 265 -9.94 7.74 -1.74
C LEU A 265 -8.74 7.66 -0.79
N GLY A 266 -8.05 8.77 -0.59
CA GLY A 266 -6.84 8.86 0.21
C GLY A 266 -5.63 8.36 -0.56
N ILE A 267 -4.73 7.71 0.17
CA ILE A 267 -3.47 7.23 -0.37
C ILE A 267 -3.66 5.82 -0.93
N MET A 268 -3.32 5.65 -2.20
CA MET A 268 -3.12 4.36 -2.84
C MET A 268 -1.62 4.13 -2.96
N ASP A 269 -1.13 3.03 -2.42
CA ASP A 269 0.26 2.59 -2.56
C ASP A 269 0.34 1.13 -3.03
N ILE A 270 1.54 0.58 -3.18
CA ILE A 270 1.75 -0.79 -3.66
C ILE A 270 0.95 -1.83 -2.85
N ALA A 271 0.84 -1.65 -1.53
CA ALA A 271 0.12 -2.58 -0.65
C ALA A 271 -1.38 -2.35 -0.60
N THR A 272 -1.89 -1.27 -1.19
CA THR A 272 -3.32 -0.97 -1.17
C THR A 272 -4.10 -2.03 -1.97
N SER A 273 -5.09 -2.64 -1.32
CA SER A 273 -5.93 -3.70 -1.90
C SER A 273 -7.10 -3.15 -2.71
N PHE A 274 -6.79 -2.47 -3.82
CA PHE A 274 -7.78 -2.11 -4.84
C PHE A 274 -7.87 -3.19 -5.92
N VAL A 275 -8.97 -3.17 -6.66
CA VAL A 275 -9.15 -4.03 -7.85
C VAL A 275 -8.07 -3.74 -8.89
N ASN A 276 -7.63 -4.78 -9.61
CA ASN A 276 -6.46 -4.72 -10.47
C ASN A 276 -6.62 -3.67 -11.56
N GLU A 277 -7.78 -3.57 -12.20
CA GLU A 277 -8.04 -2.60 -13.25
C GLU A 277 -7.86 -1.17 -12.77
N PHE A 278 -8.21 -0.88 -11.51
CA PHE A 278 -8.02 0.43 -10.90
C PHE A 278 -6.53 0.68 -10.61
N LYS A 279 -5.91 -0.18 -9.80
CA LYS A 279 -4.55 0.05 -9.30
C LYS A 279 -3.50 -0.12 -10.40
N LEU A 280 -3.53 -1.26 -11.09
CA LEU A 280 -2.58 -1.55 -12.15
C LEU A 280 -2.82 -0.65 -13.35
N GLY A 281 -4.06 -0.23 -13.62
CA GLY A 281 -4.37 0.75 -14.66
C GLY A 281 -3.64 2.08 -14.48
N ILE A 282 -3.55 2.58 -13.24
CA ILE A 282 -2.78 3.79 -12.91
C ILE A 282 -1.28 3.56 -13.15
N TYR A 283 -0.73 2.44 -12.67
CA TYR A 283 0.69 2.13 -12.86
C TYR A 283 1.05 1.92 -14.33
N ILE A 284 0.18 1.30 -15.12
CA ILE A 284 0.31 1.17 -16.59
C ILE A 284 0.31 2.55 -17.24
N TYR A 285 -0.61 3.44 -16.84
CA TYR A 285 -0.67 4.80 -17.35
C TYR A 285 0.67 5.53 -17.13
N ASP A 286 1.20 5.54 -15.92
CA ASP A 286 2.46 6.21 -15.65
C ASP A 286 3.62 5.56 -16.38
N SER A 287 3.71 4.23 -16.32
CA SER A 287 4.81 3.46 -16.93
C SER A 287 4.94 3.70 -18.43
N LEU A 288 3.81 3.69 -19.14
CA LEU A 288 3.81 3.55 -20.60
C LEU A 288 3.20 4.73 -21.35
N PHE A 289 2.37 5.55 -20.70
CA PHE A 289 1.54 6.54 -21.40
C PHE A 289 1.70 7.97 -20.90
N ASN A 290 2.07 8.17 -19.63
CA ASN A 290 2.34 9.48 -19.06
C ASN A 290 3.60 10.11 -19.69
N ASN A 291 3.48 11.37 -20.10
CA ASN A 291 4.54 12.09 -20.80
C ASN A 291 5.39 12.98 -19.88
N ASN A 292 5.10 13.02 -18.58
CA ASN A 292 5.86 13.76 -17.58
C ASN A 292 7.32 13.26 -17.49
N THR A 293 8.27 14.18 -17.56
CA THR A 293 9.71 13.83 -17.57
C THR A 293 10.18 13.23 -16.25
N GLN A 294 9.71 13.73 -15.11
CA GLN A 294 10.11 13.22 -13.79
C GLN A 294 9.64 11.78 -13.60
N VAL A 295 8.39 11.51 -14.00
CA VAL A 295 7.78 10.17 -13.96
C VAL A 295 8.58 9.20 -14.82
N LYS A 296 8.90 9.58 -16.07
CA LYS A 296 9.74 8.76 -16.98
C LYS A 296 11.10 8.41 -16.41
N GLU A 297 11.76 9.35 -15.74
CA GLU A 297 13.05 9.12 -15.09
C GLU A 297 12.92 8.16 -13.90
N ALA A 298 11.83 8.24 -13.14
CA ALA A 298 11.60 7.32 -12.02
C ALA A 298 11.31 5.88 -12.51
N ILE A 299 10.55 5.74 -13.60
CA ILE A 299 10.16 4.43 -14.17
C ILE A 299 11.35 3.65 -14.75
N SER A 300 12.46 4.30 -15.13
CA SER A 300 13.62 3.58 -15.67
C SER A 300 14.25 2.58 -14.70
N ASN A 301 13.89 2.65 -13.42
CA ASN A 301 14.29 1.70 -12.39
C ASN A 301 13.28 0.55 -12.19
N ASP A 302 12.27 0.45 -13.05
CA ASP A 302 11.16 -0.52 -12.98
C ASP A 302 10.51 -0.62 -11.58
N PRO A 303 9.94 0.49 -11.05
CA PRO A 303 9.38 0.54 -9.71
C PRO A 303 8.19 -0.41 -9.50
N PHE A 304 7.54 -0.86 -10.58
CA PHE A 304 6.34 -1.70 -10.53
C PHE A 304 6.60 -3.16 -10.89
N ASN A 305 7.87 -3.54 -11.11
CA ASN A 305 8.29 -4.89 -11.43
C ASN A 305 7.54 -5.45 -12.67
N MET A 306 7.45 -4.64 -13.73
CA MET A 306 6.87 -5.04 -15.01
C MET A 306 7.94 -5.67 -15.89
N ASN A 307 7.92 -7.00 -16.02
CA ASN A 307 8.87 -7.69 -16.89
C ASN A 307 8.70 -7.30 -18.39
N GLU A 308 9.63 -7.71 -19.23
CA GLU A 308 9.64 -7.35 -20.67
C GLU A 308 8.36 -7.81 -21.40
N ASP A 309 7.82 -8.96 -21.05
CA ASP A 309 6.60 -9.51 -21.66
C ASP A 309 5.36 -8.70 -21.24
N THR A 310 5.23 -8.38 -19.95
CA THR A 310 4.20 -7.50 -19.39
C THR A 310 4.24 -6.11 -20.05
N THR A 311 5.43 -5.53 -20.14
CA THR A 311 5.64 -4.22 -20.79
C THR A 311 5.22 -4.27 -22.25
N SER A 312 5.72 -5.26 -23.01
CA SER A 312 5.41 -5.44 -24.43
C SER A 312 3.92 -5.66 -24.68
N TYR A 313 3.25 -6.41 -23.81
CA TYR A 313 1.81 -6.64 -23.87
C TYR A 313 1.04 -5.32 -23.76
N PHE A 314 1.29 -4.54 -22.71
CA PHE A 314 0.55 -3.29 -22.49
C PHE A 314 0.91 -2.18 -23.48
N GLU A 315 2.14 -2.13 -24.00
CA GLU A 315 2.50 -1.23 -25.10
C GLU A 315 1.71 -1.55 -26.37
N LYS A 316 1.57 -2.84 -26.70
CA LYS A 316 0.78 -3.30 -27.84
C LYS A 316 -0.71 -3.08 -27.62
N LEU A 317 -1.21 -3.43 -26.43
CA LEU A 317 -2.61 -3.24 -26.06
C LEU A 317 -2.95 -1.75 -26.05
N GLY A 318 -2.04 -0.87 -25.64
CA GLY A 318 -2.24 0.57 -25.60
C GLY A 318 -3.38 1.01 -24.67
N VAL A 319 -3.80 2.27 -24.80
CA VAL A 319 -5.01 2.79 -24.15
C VAL A 319 -6.16 2.89 -25.14
N ASN A 320 -7.38 3.01 -24.61
CA ASN A 320 -8.60 3.24 -25.38
C ASN A 320 -9.04 4.71 -25.33
N PHE A 321 -9.71 5.18 -26.39
CA PHE A 321 -10.21 6.55 -26.47
C PHE A 321 -11.72 6.54 -26.73
N ILE A 322 -12.52 6.77 -25.71
CA ILE A 322 -13.98 6.81 -25.81
C ILE A 322 -14.38 8.17 -26.42
N PRO A 323 -15.00 8.20 -27.62
CA PRO A 323 -15.45 9.47 -28.19
C PRO A 323 -16.60 10.04 -27.35
N TYR A 324 -16.56 11.34 -27.09
CA TYR A 324 -17.61 12.04 -26.34
C TYR A 324 -18.99 11.84 -26.97
N GLN A 325 -19.07 11.72 -28.30
CA GLN A 325 -20.33 11.38 -28.97
C GLN A 325 -20.94 10.07 -28.45
N ALA A 326 -20.15 9.01 -28.22
CA ALA A 326 -20.66 7.75 -27.72
C ALA A 326 -21.37 7.90 -26.36
N VAL A 327 -20.91 8.84 -25.53
CA VAL A 327 -21.54 9.17 -24.25
C VAL A 327 -22.90 9.85 -24.46
N THR A 328 -22.96 10.82 -25.37
CA THR A 328 -24.22 11.51 -25.71
C THR A 328 -25.22 10.56 -26.39
N ASP A 329 -24.75 9.64 -27.23
CA ASP A 329 -25.58 8.63 -27.88
C ASP A 329 -26.07 7.57 -26.88
N LEU A 330 -25.24 7.19 -25.90
CA LEU A 330 -25.64 6.32 -24.79
C LEU A 330 -26.84 6.92 -24.04
N TYR A 331 -26.79 8.22 -23.72
CA TYR A 331 -27.90 8.93 -23.10
C TYR A 331 -29.13 9.05 -24.02
N LYS A 332 -28.92 9.41 -25.29
CA LYS A 332 -29.98 9.56 -26.27
C LYS A 332 -30.79 8.28 -26.44
N TYR A 333 -30.13 7.13 -26.46
CA TYR A 333 -30.79 5.84 -26.70
C TYR A 333 -31.07 5.02 -25.43
N ARG A 334 -30.81 5.54 -24.23
CA ARG A 334 -30.98 4.80 -22.95
C ARG A 334 -32.33 4.09 -22.79
N GLY A 335 -33.42 4.75 -23.17
CA GLY A 335 -34.78 4.19 -23.07
C GLY A 335 -35.22 3.35 -24.28
N THR A 336 -34.37 3.19 -25.30
CA THR A 336 -34.78 2.57 -26.58
C THR A 336 -34.74 1.05 -26.47
N THR A 337 -35.92 0.42 -26.51
CA THR A 337 -36.08 -1.05 -26.50
C THR A 337 -36.99 -1.57 -27.63
N LEU A 338 -37.69 -0.67 -28.32
CA LEU A 338 -38.59 -0.94 -29.43
C LEU A 338 -38.27 -0.04 -30.61
N LYS A 339 -38.65 -0.46 -31.81
CA LYS A 339 -38.68 0.42 -32.99
C LYS A 339 -39.76 1.50 -32.85
N PRO A 340 -39.71 2.58 -33.66
CA PRO A 340 -40.74 3.62 -33.67
C PRO A 340 -42.16 3.12 -33.95
N ASP A 341 -42.32 1.96 -34.60
CA ASP A 341 -43.59 1.31 -34.87
C ASP A 341 -44.05 0.35 -33.74
N ASN A 342 -43.39 0.39 -32.58
CA ASN A 342 -43.60 -0.47 -31.41
C ASN A 342 -43.30 -1.96 -31.63
N THR A 343 -42.53 -2.31 -32.67
CA THR A 343 -42.08 -3.68 -32.88
C THR A 343 -40.75 -3.98 -32.17
N GLN A 344 -40.54 -5.24 -31.81
CA GLN A 344 -39.28 -5.73 -31.26
C GLN A 344 -38.33 -6.13 -32.40
N VAL A 345 -37.04 -5.80 -32.28
CA VAL A 345 -35.96 -6.44 -33.05
C VAL A 345 -35.46 -7.67 -32.30
N ASN A 346 -34.98 -8.67 -33.03
CA ASN A 346 -34.28 -9.85 -32.47
C ASN A 346 -35.00 -10.46 -31.25
N GLU A 347 -36.32 -10.61 -31.32
CA GLU A 347 -37.17 -11.19 -30.25
C GLU A 347 -37.06 -10.47 -28.89
N GLY A 348 -36.66 -9.18 -28.88
CA GLY A 348 -36.47 -8.42 -27.65
C GLY A 348 -35.19 -8.79 -26.89
N ASN A 349 -34.20 -9.37 -27.55
CA ASN A 349 -32.90 -9.67 -26.94
C ASN A 349 -32.21 -8.36 -26.48
N ALA A 350 -32.03 -8.23 -25.17
CA ALA A 350 -31.52 -7.01 -24.56
C ALA A 350 -30.08 -6.68 -24.93
N SER A 351 -29.25 -7.66 -25.32
CA SER A 351 -27.90 -7.40 -25.84
C SER A 351 -27.91 -6.51 -27.09
N TYR A 352 -29.02 -6.48 -27.85
CA TYR A 352 -29.20 -5.63 -29.04
C TYR A 352 -29.83 -4.27 -28.75
N TYR A 353 -30.19 -3.96 -27.50
CA TYR A 353 -30.63 -2.60 -27.18
C TYR A 353 -29.48 -1.61 -27.38
N PRO A 354 -29.71 -0.44 -28.00
CA PRO A 354 -28.62 0.47 -28.36
C PRO A 354 -27.71 0.84 -27.19
N ARG A 355 -28.28 1.04 -25.99
CA ARG A 355 -27.49 1.35 -24.79
C ARG A 355 -26.50 0.24 -24.43
N ASN A 356 -26.89 -1.02 -24.59
CA ASN A 356 -26.06 -2.17 -24.24
C ASN A 356 -24.96 -2.36 -25.29
N ILE A 357 -25.26 -2.13 -26.57
CA ILE A 357 -24.26 -2.13 -27.63
C ILE A 357 -23.18 -1.06 -27.37
N LEU A 358 -23.61 0.18 -27.12
CA LEU A 358 -22.71 1.32 -26.84
C LEU A 358 -21.91 1.10 -25.55
N PHE A 359 -22.56 0.67 -24.47
CA PHE A 359 -21.91 0.34 -23.21
C PHE A 359 -20.86 -0.77 -23.42
N ASN A 360 -21.20 -1.87 -24.09
CA ASN A 360 -20.26 -2.96 -24.29
C ASN A 360 -19.06 -2.54 -25.15
N LYS A 361 -19.28 -1.72 -26.17
CA LYS A 361 -18.18 -1.23 -27.01
C LYS A 361 -17.23 -0.34 -26.20
N TYR A 362 -17.75 0.63 -25.45
CA TYR A 362 -16.94 1.72 -24.91
C TYR A 362 -16.62 1.63 -23.41
N PHE A 363 -17.55 1.12 -22.61
CA PHE A 363 -17.48 1.17 -21.14
C PHE A 363 -17.32 -0.20 -20.49
N ASN A 364 -17.64 -1.29 -21.19
CA ASN A 364 -17.37 -2.67 -20.73
C ASN A 364 -16.01 -3.19 -21.22
N ASN A 365 -15.01 -2.30 -21.26
CA ASN A 365 -13.62 -2.66 -21.48
C ASN A 365 -12.87 -2.42 -20.17
N HIS A 366 -12.13 -3.44 -19.71
CA HIS A 366 -11.43 -3.45 -18.42
C HIS A 366 -9.99 -2.94 -18.52
N ASN A 367 -9.56 -2.52 -19.72
CA ASN A 367 -8.35 -1.73 -19.92
C ASN A 367 -8.63 -0.24 -19.66
N ILE A 368 -7.56 0.54 -19.43
CA ILE A 368 -7.66 1.97 -19.22
C ILE A 368 -8.14 2.72 -20.47
N SER A 369 -9.04 3.66 -20.25
CA SER A 369 -9.66 4.46 -21.30
C SER A 369 -9.62 5.94 -20.96
N PHE A 370 -9.68 6.79 -21.99
CA PHE A 370 -9.82 8.24 -21.85
C PHE A 370 -11.00 8.73 -22.69
N ILE A 371 -11.81 9.63 -22.16
CA ILE A 371 -12.87 10.28 -22.94
C ILE A 371 -12.24 11.41 -23.74
N VAL A 372 -12.52 11.44 -25.05
CA VAL A 372 -11.94 12.41 -25.98
C VAL A 372 -12.99 13.21 -26.73
N LYS A 373 -12.67 14.46 -27.07
CA LYS A 373 -13.55 15.40 -27.79
C LYS A 373 -13.66 15.07 -29.28
N GLU A 374 -14.15 13.88 -29.58
CA GLU A 374 -14.25 13.31 -30.93
C GLU A 374 -15.63 12.66 -31.14
N SER A 375 -16.02 12.54 -32.42
CA SER A 375 -17.20 11.82 -32.86
C SER A 375 -16.93 10.31 -32.90
N SER A 376 -17.98 9.48 -32.95
CA SER A 376 -17.82 8.06 -33.28
C SER A 376 -17.51 7.90 -34.77
N ASP A 377 -16.67 6.94 -35.13
CA ASP A 377 -16.51 6.49 -36.54
C ASP A 377 -17.35 5.22 -36.76
N ILE A 378 -18.55 5.41 -37.31
CA ILE A 378 -19.56 4.35 -37.42
C ILE A 378 -19.58 3.85 -38.86
N LYS A 379 -19.14 2.62 -39.07
CA LYS A 379 -19.26 1.93 -40.37
C LYS A 379 -20.75 1.72 -40.70
N ASN A 380 -21.12 1.82 -41.96
CA ASN A 380 -22.46 1.43 -42.40
C ASN A 380 -22.59 -0.10 -42.51
N ALA A 381 -23.84 -0.59 -42.50
CA ALA A 381 -24.13 -2.01 -42.49
C ALA A 381 -23.58 -2.76 -43.72
N GLU A 382 -23.63 -2.15 -44.91
CA GLU A 382 -23.11 -2.74 -46.15
C GLU A 382 -21.59 -2.96 -46.09
N THR A 383 -20.85 -1.99 -45.55
CA THR A 383 -19.39 -2.07 -45.38
C THR A 383 -19.04 -3.22 -44.44
N LEU A 384 -19.66 -3.26 -43.26
CA LEU A 384 -19.44 -4.35 -42.29
C LEU A 384 -19.79 -5.72 -42.89
N LYS A 385 -20.88 -5.80 -43.67
CA LYS A 385 -21.29 -7.06 -44.32
C LYS A 385 -20.22 -7.58 -45.27
N SER A 386 -19.54 -6.69 -45.99
CA SER A 386 -18.45 -7.05 -46.90
C SER A 386 -17.16 -7.49 -46.20
N GLU A 387 -16.98 -7.07 -44.94
CA GLU A 387 -15.81 -7.37 -44.09
C GLU A 387 -16.04 -8.57 -43.15
N GLY A 388 -17.21 -9.24 -43.26
CA GLY A 388 -17.58 -10.36 -42.41
C GLY A 388 -16.53 -11.49 -42.43
N LYS A 389 -16.21 -12.01 -41.25
CA LYS A 389 -15.24 -13.09 -41.07
C LYS A 389 -15.95 -14.38 -40.70
N THR A 390 -15.67 -15.46 -41.41
CA THR A 390 -16.17 -16.78 -41.03
C THR A 390 -15.28 -17.37 -39.95
N GLY A 391 -15.82 -17.64 -38.76
CA GLY A 391 -15.09 -18.31 -37.70
C GLY A 391 -14.98 -19.82 -37.92
N ASN A 392 -14.22 -20.49 -37.06
CA ASN A 392 -13.96 -21.93 -37.16
C ASN A 392 -15.22 -22.79 -36.95
N ASP A 393 -16.27 -22.22 -36.37
CA ASP A 393 -17.58 -22.85 -36.20
C ASP A 393 -18.51 -22.69 -37.40
N GLY A 394 -18.05 -22.02 -38.47
CA GLY A 394 -18.80 -21.79 -39.70
C GLY A 394 -19.73 -20.58 -39.66
N ASN A 395 -19.82 -19.87 -38.52
CA ASN A 395 -20.62 -18.66 -38.40
C ASN A 395 -19.88 -17.45 -38.97
N THR A 396 -20.62 -16.51 -39.57
CA THR A 396 -20.07 -15.23 -40.02
C THR A 396 -20.24 -14.19 -38.94
N TYR A 397 -19.14 -13.52 -38.60
CA TYR A 397 -19.06 -12.50 -37.58
C TYR A 397 -18.76 -11.14 -38.22
N TYR A 398 -19.40 -10.10 -37.71
CA TYR A 398 -19.18 -8.72 -38.12
C TYR A 398 -18.60 -7.98 -36.93
N SER A 399 -17.53 -7.22 -37.15
CA SER A 399 -16.86 -6.45 -36.10
C SER A 399 -16.46 -5.09 -36.64
N ASP A 400 -16.72 -4.06 -35.85
CA ASP A 400 -16.22 -2.70 -36.06
C ASP A 400 -14.93 -2.43 -35.26
N LEU A 401 -14.31 -3.49 -34.74
CA LEU A 401 -12.99 -3.45 -34.11
C LEU A 401 -11.89 -3.81 -35.13
N ASP A 402 -10.70 -3.28 -34.92
CA ASP A 402 -9.51 -3.63 -35.68
C ASP A 402 -8.94 -5.00 -35.25
N GLN A 403 -7.82 -5.40 -35.85
CA GLN A 403 -7.15 -6.67 -35.55
C GLN A 403 -6.61 -6.78 -34.11
N ASN A 404 -6.53 -5.67 -33.38
CA ASN A 404 -6.12 -5.60 -31.99
C ASN A 404 -7.31 -5.36 -31.05
N GLY A 405 -8.55 -5.48 -31.54
CA GLY A 405 -9.76 -5.29 -30.74
C GLY A 405 -10.11 -3.83 -30.44
N LYS A 406 -9.51 -2.87 -31.13
CA LYS A 406 -9.76 -1.44 -30.92
C LYS A 406 -10.77 -0.85 -31.89
N TRP A 407 -11.54 0.11 -31.42
CA TRP A 407 -12.37 0.95 -32.28
C TRP A 407 -11.59 2.17 -32.79
N THR A 408 -12.09 2.77 -33.87
CA THR A 408 -11.59 4.03 -34.41
C THR A 408 -12.54 5.17 -34.02
N ASN A 409 -11.98 6.34 -33.72
CA ASN A 409 -12.77 7.55 -33.50
C ASN A 409 -12.87 8.35 -34.78
N GLY A 410 -13.96 9.12 -34.89
CA GLY A 410 -14.21 9.99 -36.03
C GLY A 410 -13.49 11.33 -35.91
N SER A 411 -14.17 12.39 -36.34
CA SER A 411 -13.59 13.74 -36.39
C SER A 411 -13.63 14.42 -35.02
N ALA A 412 -12.74 15.39 -34.81
CA ALA A 412 -12.80 16.27 -33.65
C ALA A 412 -14.14 17.03 -33.60
N ILE A 413 -14.72 17.14 -32.40
CA ILE A 413 -15.94 17.92 -32.17
C ILE A 413 -15.57 19.39 -31.93
N ASN A 414 -16.08 20.28 -32.78
CA ASN A 414 -15.87 21.72 -32.67
C ASN A 414 -17.00 22.38 -31.85
N ASP A 415 -16.93 22.24 -30.53
CA ASP A 415 -17.86 22.87 -29.59
C ASP A 415 -17.10 23.59 -28.46
N ASP A 416 -17.13 24.93 -28.45
CA ASP A 416 -16.42 25.76 -27.49
C ASP A 416 -17.01 25.73 -26.07
N SER A 417 -18.21 25.15 -25.89
CA SER A 417 -18.81 24.96 -24.57
C SER A 417 -18.16 23.82 -23.78
N LEU A 418 -17.53 22.86 -24.46
CA LEU A 418 -16.88 21.70 -23.86
C LEU A 418 -15.46 22.03 -23.37
N LYS A 419 -15.38 22.81 -22.29
CA LYS A 419 -14.13 23.35 -21.71
C LYS A 419 -13.39 22.38 -20.80
N GLY A 420 -14.00 21.27 -20.41
CA GLY A 420 -13.39 20.22 -19.61
C GLY A 420 -12.34 19.41 -20.38
N PHE A 421 -12.34 19.48 -21.72
CA PHE A 421 -11.35 18.80 -22.54
C PHE A 421 -10.09 19.64 -22.73
N LYS A 422 -8.92 19.04 -22.48
CA LYS A 422 -7.60 19.66 -22.66
C LYS A 422 -6.72 18.78 -23.54
N GLU A 423 -5.84 19.39 -24.35
CA GLU A 423 -4.89 18.63 -25.17
C GLU A 423 -3.85 17.97 -24.24
N ILE A 424 -3.80 16.64 -24.25
CA ILE A 424 -2.80 15.83 -23.58
C ILE A 424 -1.92 15.18 -24.64
N THR A 425 -0.61 15.24 -24.43
CA THR A 425 0.38 14.51 -25.23
C THR A 425 0.78 13.25 -24.46
N PHE A 426 0.56 12.08 -25.05
CA PHE A 426 0.97 10.79 -24.50
C PHE A 426 2.45 10.50 -24.80
N LYS A 427 3.06 9.57 -24.07
CA LYS A 427 4.48 9.18 -24.19
C LYS A 427 4.89 8.83 -25.64
N ASN A 428 4.00 8.20 -26.40
CA ASN A 428 4.23 7.85 -27.81
C ASN A 428 4.09 9.04 -28.79
N GLY A 429 3.87 10.26 -28.30
CA GLY A 429 3.69 11.48 -29.09
C GLY A 429 2.26 11.71 -29.58
N THR A 430 1.32 10.81 -29.30
CA THR A 430 -0.10 10.98 -29.65
C THR A 430 -0.67 12.17 -28.88
N LYS A 431 -1.41 13.03 -29.58
CA LYS A 431 -2.11 14.17 -28.99
C LYS A 431 -3.62 13.97 -29.07
N LYS A 432 -4.32 14.13 -27.94
CA LYS A 432 -5.78 14.04 -27.87
C LYS A 432 -6.32 15.11 -26.93
N ASN A 433 -7.50 15.65 -27.25
CA ASN A 433 -8.27 16.47 -26.33
C ASN A 433 -9.02 15.54 -25.37
N VAL A 434 -8.44 15.31 -24.19
CA VAL A 434 -8.91 14.36 -23.17
C VAL A 434 -9.71 15.11 -22.10
N LEU A 435 -10.73 14.47 -21.55
CA LEU A 435 -11.49 14.98 -20.42
C LEU A 435 -10.59 15.09 -19.19
N CYS A 436 -10.54 16.27 -18.57
CA CYS A 436 -9.69 16.56 -17.43
C CYS A 436 -10.50 17.16 -16.27
N ASP A 437 -9.94 17.07 -15.07
CA ASP A 437 -10.43 17.84 -13.93
C ASP A 437 -10.14 19.35 -14.06
N GLU A 438 -10.56 20.13 -13.06
CA GLU A 438 -10.34 21.57 -13.05
C GLU A 438 -8.84 21.95 -13.07
N LYS A 439 -7.97 21.09 -12.52
CA LYS A 439 -6.51 21.29 -12.45
C LYS A 439 -5.80 20.88 -13.74
N GLY A 440 -6.46 20.13 -14.62
CA GLY A 440 -5.90 19.62 -15.87
C GLY A 440 -5.32 18.22 -15.77
N ASN A 441 -5.56 17.51 -14.67
CA ASN A 441 -5.25 16.11 -14.56
C ASN A 441 -6.19 15.32 -15.50
N PRO A 442 -5.67 14.43 -16.36
CA PRO A 442 -6.49 13.54 -17.17
C PRO A 442 -7.39 12.65 -16.31
N ILE A 443 -8.63 12.45 -16.74
CA ILE A 443 -9.56 11.52 -16.10
C ILE A 443 -9.41 10.15 -16.77
N ILE A 444 -8.91 9.18 -16.01
CA ILE A 444 -8.78 7.78 -16.43
C ILE A 444 -10.12 7.09 -16.19
N VAL A 445 -10.63 6.37 -17.20
CA VAL A 445 -11.90 5.64 -17.13
C VAL A 445 -11.62 4.14 -17.16
N VAL A 446 -12.17 3.43 -16.17
CA VAL A 446 -11.97 1.99 -16.03
C VAL A 446 -13.27 1.30 -15.63
N ARG A 447 -13.55 0.16 -16.27
CA ARG A 447 -14.53 -0.81 -15.80
C ARG A 447 -13.91 -1.68 -14.72
N ALA A 448 -14.44 -1.65 -13.51
CA ALA A 448 -13.95 -2.50 -12.43
C ALA A 448 -15.04 -2.78 -11.40
N GLY A 449 -14.76 -3.75 -10.52
CA GLY A 449 -15.61 -4.05 -9.38
C GLY A 449 -15.25 -5.37 -8.71
N THR A 450 -16.03 -5.74 -7.71
CA THR A 450 -15.89 -7.02 -7.00
C THR A 450 -17.09 -7.93 -7.31
N SER A 451 -17.26 -9.01 -6.57
CA SER A 451 -18.51 -9.80 -6.60
C SER A 451 -19.74 -8.99 -6.20
N ASP A 452 -19.54 -7.93 -5.41
CA ASP A 452 -20.63 -7.22 -4.72
C ASP A 452 -21.11 -6.00 -5.50
N TYR A 453 -20.28 -5.49 -6.42
CA TYR A 453 -20.67 -4.42 -7.34
C TYR A 453 -19.77 -4.43 -8.59
N GLN A 454 -20.29 -3.86 -9.67
CA GLN A 454 -19.53 -3.49 -10.86
C GLN A 454 -19.85 -2.05 -11.22
N GLY A 455 -18.88 -1.33 -11.79
CA GLY A 455 -19.10 0.05 -12.15
C GLY A 455 -18.04 0.63 -13.07
N ILE A 456 -18.28 1.89 -13.43
CA ILE A 456 -17.35 2.73 -14.17
C ILE A 456 -16.70 3.67 -13.17
N HIS A 457 -15.38 3.57 -13.05
CA HIS A 457 -14.57 4.46 -12.24
C HIS A 457 -14.01 5.56 -13.14
N PHE A 458 -14.29 6.81 -12.78
CA PHE A 458 -13.62 7.99 -13.32
C PHE A 458 -12.57 8.40 -12.29
N ILE A 459 -11.29 8.29 -12.64
CA ILE A 459 -10.19 8.37 -11.68
C ILE A 459 -9.31 9.57 -12.03
N VAL A 460 -8.92 10.32 -11.00
CA VAL A 460 -7.94 11.41 -11.09
C VAL A 460 -6.78 11.13 -10.14
N ILE A 461 -5.57 11.27 -10.67
CA ILE A 461 -4.33 11.25 -9.88
C ILE A 461 -4.05 12.68 -9.41
N GLU A 462 -4.37 12.96 -8.15
CA GLU A 462 -4.14 14.26 -7.53
C GLU A 462 -2.63 14.49 -7.30
N ARG A 463 -1.95 13.44 -6.80
CA ARG A 463 -0.49 13.38 -6.67
C ARG A 463 0.01 12.01 -7.10
N ASP A 464 1.02 12.04 -7.97
CA ASP A 464 1.76 10.87 -8.44
C ASP A 464 2.96 10.62 -7.51
N GLY A 465 3.15 9.35 -7.09
CA GLY A 465 4.26 8.93 -6.23
C GLY A 465 5.63 8.96 -6.91
N LEU A 466 5.67 9.02 -8.24
CA LEU A 466 6.87 9.11 -9.06
C LEU A 466 7.24 10.55 -9.43
N GLU A 467 6.33 11.51 -9.19
CA GLU A 467 6.55 12.92 -9.47
C GLU A 467 7.20 13.62 -8.27
N LYS A 468 8.51 13.89 -8.37
CA LYS A 468 9.29 14.51 -7.30
C LYS A 468 8.79 15.90 -6.94
N GLU A 469 8.32 16.68 -7.92
CA GLU A 469 7.75 18.01 -7.71
C GLU A 469 6.56 18.27 -8.65
N LYS A 470 5.44 18.76 -8.09
CA LYS A 470 4.24 19.20 -8.82
C LYS A 470 3.78 20.53 -8.24
N ASP A 471 3.50 21.51 -9.09
CA ASP A 471 3.02 22.84 -8.70
C ASP A 471 3.90 23.54 -7.62
N GLY A 472 5.21 23.34 -7.67
CA GLY A 472 6.17 23.92 -6.71
C GLY A 472 6.18 23.23 -5.33
N VAL A 473 5.56 22.06 -5.20
CA VAL A 473 5.51 21.26 -3.96
C VAL A 473 6.24 19.93 -4.20
N SER A 474 7.30 19.66 -3.43
CA SER A 474 8.00 18.37 -3.49
C SER A 474 7.15 17.22 -2.95
N LEU A 475 7.49 15.98 -3.28
CA LEU A 475 6.75 14.81 -2.78
C LEU A 475 6.83 14.70 -1.25
N GLU A 476 8.01 14.98 -0.68
CA GLU A 476 8.21 15.02 0.78
C GLU A 476 7.35 16.12 1.44
N GLN A 477 7.24 17.29 0.80
CA GLN A 477 6.35 18.36 1.28
C GLN A 477 4.88 17.94 1.18
N TYR A 478 4.48 17.31 0.07
CA TYR A 478 3.09 16.93 -0.14
C TYR A 478 2.58 15.92 0.89
N TYR A 479 3.44 14.98 1.32
CA TYR A 479 3.14 13.98 2.34
C TYR A 479 3.70 14.32 3.72
N ALA A 480 4.05 15.58 3.99
CA ALA A 480 4.45 16.02 5.32
C ALA A 480 3.29 15.83 6.31
N ALA A 481 3.49 14.99 7.33
CA ALA A 481 2.46 14.60 8.29
C ALA A 481 2.30 15.61 9.44
N ASP A 482 2.27 16.91 9.13
CA ASP A 482 2.07 17.98 10.10
C ASP A 482 0.76 18.73 9.83
N THR A 483 0.16 19.35 10.84
CA THR A 483 -1.01 20.22 10.63
C THR A 483 -0.56 21.59 10.12
N PRO A 484 -1.29 22.22 9.19
CA PRO A 484 -0.92 23.56 8.67
C PRO A 484 -1.05 24.67 9.72
N TYR A 485 -1.91 24.49 10.71
CA TYR A 485 -2.17 25.42 11.79
C TYR A 485 -2.04 24.75 13.16
N LEU A 486 -1.73 25.54 14.19
CA LEU A 486 -1.80 25.17 15.60
C LEU A 486 -3.23 25.34 16.14
N THR A 487 -3.48 24.88 17.36
CA THR A 487 -4.81 24.95 18.01
C THR A 487 -5.31 26.38 18.24
N ASP A 488 -4.41 27.37 18.29
CA ASP A 488 -4.73 28.79 18.40
C ASP A 488 -4.97 29.47 17.04
N GLY A 489 -4.89 28.72 15.94
CA GLY A 489 -5.07 29.20 14.57
C GLY A 489 -3.82 29.84 13.95
N SER A 490 -2.70 29.91 14.67
CA SER A 490 -1.43 30.36 14.09
C SER A 490 -0.83 29.31 13.17
N ILE A 491 0.02 29.73 12.22
CA ILE A 491 0.67 28.85 11.25
C ILE A 491 1.67 27.94 11.96
N ASN A 492 1.63 26.64 11.66
CA ASN A 492 2.62 25.70 12.15
C ASN A 492 3.88 25.75 11.28
N THR A 493 5.01 26.19 11.86
CA THR A 493 6.28 26.34 11.13
C THR A 493 6.94 25.02 10.75
N ASN A 494 6.49 23.90 11.31
CA ASN A 494 6.97 22.57 10.92
C ASN A 494 6.27 22.05 9.65
N PHE A 495 5.13 22.64 9.30
CA PHE A 495 4.42 22.34 8.07
C PHE A 495 5.14 22.98 6.86
N PRO A 496 5.05 22.40 5.65
CA PRO A 496 5.60 23.01 4.44
C PRO A 496 4.97 24.38 4.14
N LEU A 497 5.80 25.42 4.05
CA LEU A 497 5.39 26.79 3.77
C LEU A 497 5.95 27.30 2.44
N ASP A 498 5.21 28.18 1.78
CA ASP A 498 5.67 28.92 0.62
C ASP A 498 6.64 30.05 1.01
N SER A 499 7.15 30.76 0.01
CA SER A 499 8.05 31.91 0.21
C SER A 499 7.45 33.08 1.01
N ASN A 500 6.12 33.14 1.13
CA ASN A 500 5.39 34.14 1.92
C ASN A 500 5.05 33.65 3.34
N GLY A 501 5.51 32.45 3.71
CA GLY A 501 5.21 31.82 4.98
C GLY A 501 3.78 31.29 5.09
N GLN A 502 3.08 31.07 3.98
CA GLN A 502 1.75 30.48 3.93
C GLN A 502 1.82 28.96 3.74
N PRO A 503 0.90 28.17 4.32
CA PRO A 503 0.87 26.72 4.09
C PRO A 503 0.79 26.34 2.61
N LEU A 504 1.68 25.46 2.15
CA LEU A 504 1.59 24.86 0.82
C LEU A 504 0.36 23.94 0.72
N ASN A 505 -0.08 23.64 -0.50
CA ASN A 505 -1.15 22.68 -0.75
C ASN A 505 -0.59 21.25 -0.72
N THR A 506 -0.88 20.51 0.35
CA THR A 506 -0.38 19.16 0.62
C THR A 506 -1.55 18.18 0.77
N TYR A 507 -1.27 16.89 1.00
CA TYR A 507 -2.29 15.89 1.29
C TYR A 507 -3.18 16.28 2.49
N ILE A 508 -2.61 16.94 3.51
CA ILE A 508 -3.33 17.29 4.75
C ILE A 508 -4.42 18.33 4.50
N ASN A 509 -4.11 19.37 3.70
CA ASN A 509 -4.97 20.53 3.45
C ASN A 509 -5.46 20.65 1.99
N ASN A 510 -5.37 19.58 1.20
CA ASN A 510 -5.88 19.49 -0.18
C ASN A 510 -7.34 19.92 -0.34
N THR A 511 -8.08 19.87 0.76
CA THR A 511 -9.46 20.30 0.93
C THR A 511 -9.49 21.22 2.16
N ILE A 512 -10.16 22.36 2.02
CA ILE A 512 -10.31 23.31 3.13
C ILE A 512 -11.16 22.64 4.20
N SER A 513 -10.66 22.59 5.43
CA SER A 513 -11.31 21.91 6.55
C SER A 513 -10.89 22.57 7.87
N ASP A 514 -11.42 22.09 8.99
CA ASP A 514 -11.03 22.59 10.31
C ASP A 514 -9.75 21.90 10.85
N TYR A 515 -9.23 22.42 11.96
CA TYR A 515 -8.06 21.89 12.64
C TYR A 515 -8.20 20.40 13.00
N ASN A 516 -9.38 19.95 13.42
CA ASN A 516 -9.57 18.55 13.84
C ASN A 516 -9.48 17.61 12.63
N THR A 517 -10.02 18.00 11.48
CA THR A 517 -9.85 17.23 10.24
C THR A 517 -8.38 17.15 9.83
N TYR A 518 -7.66 18.28 9.87
CA TYR A 518 -6.23 18.29 9.57
C TYR A 518 -5.42 17.41 10.53
N LYS A 519 -5.71 17.51 11.83
CA LYS A 519 -5.08 16.69 12.85
C LYS A 519 -5.33 15.21 12.61
N SER A 520 -6.59 14.82 12.34
CA SER A 520 -6.93 13.43 12.06
C SER A 520 -6.18 12.90 10.84
N ARG A 521 -6.08 13.67 9.76
CA ARG A 521 -5.32 13.27 8.56
C ARG A 521 -3.83 13.12 8.84
N ALA A 522 -3.25 14.06 9.59
CA ALA A 522 -1.84 14.02 9.96
C ALA A 522 -1.53 12.81 10.85
N GLU A 523 -2.38 12.51 11.82
CA GLU A 523 -2.26 11.32 12.67
C GLU A 523 -2.41 10.02 11.87
N SER A 524 -3.39 9.93 10.97
CA SER A 524 -3.54 8.78 10.08
C SER A 524 -2.31 8.57 9.19
N LEU A 525 -1.75 9.63 8.62
CA LEU A 525 -0.55 9.55 7.78
C LEU A 525 0.69 9.13 8.60
N LYS A 526 0.84 9.63 9.83
CA LYS A 526 1.91 9.17 10.75
C LYS A 526 1.82 7.67 11.02
N THR A 527 0.61 7.16 11.25
CA THR A 527 0.38 5.73 11.45
C THR A 527 0.76 4.93 10.20
N VAL A 528 0.31 5.36 9.01
CA VAL A 528 0.70 4.71 7.73
C VAL A 528 2.22 4.68 7.55
N ILE A 529 2.92 5.79 7.81
CA ILE A 529 4.39 5.88 7.71
C ILE A 529 5.11 5.08 8.80
N LYS A 530 4.51 4.87 9.96
CA LYS A 530 5.13 4.06 11.03
C LYS A 530 4.94 2.56 10.78
N ASP A 531 3.77 2.18 10.28
CA ASP A 531 3.34 0.78 10.22
C ASP A 531 3.67 0.11 8.86
N PHE A 532 4.14 0.86 7.85
CA PHE A 532 4.41 0.29 6.52
C PHE A 532 5.54 -0.75 6.50
N ASP A 533 6.45 -0.70 7.47
CA ASP A 533 7.63 -1.57 7.55
C ASP A 533 7.48 -2.56 8.72
N SER A 534 7.14 -3.81 8.40
CA SER A 534 7.01 -4.86 9.42
C SER A 534 8.34 -5.26 10.07
N THR A 535 9.47 -4.79 9.54
CA THR A 535 10.83 -4.99 10.05
C THR A 535 11.36 -3.77 10.80
N TYR A 536 10.46 -2.89 11.25
CA TYR A 536 10.81 -1.70 12.02
C TYR A 536 11.71 -2.01 13.22
N ASP A 537 11.42 -3.07 13.97
CA ASP A 537 12.22 -3.47 15.15
C ASP A 537 13.64 -3.90 14.75
N GLU A 538 13.80 -4.60 13.63
CA GLU A 538 15.10 -4.94 13.04
C GLU A 538 15.88 -3.69 12.62
N ARG A 539 15.22 -2.67 12.05
CA ARG A 539 15.88 -1.39 11.71
C ARG A 539 16.35 -0.63 12.96
N VAL A 540 15.53 -0.60 14.00
CA VAL A 540 15.93 -0.01 15.30
C VAL A 540 17.15 -0.76 15.87
N TYR A 541 17.20 -2.07 15.71
CA TYR A 541 18.35 -2.89 16.09
C TYR A 541 19.61 -2.54 15.28
N GLU A 542 19.51 -2.41 13.94
CA GLU A 542 20.63 -2.00 13.08
C GLU A 542 21.17 -0.61 13.45
N TRP A 543 20.27 0.36 13.65
CA TRP A 543 20.66 1.68 14.14
C TRP A 543 21.34 1.62 15.51
N LEU A 544 20.83 0.78 16.42
CA LEU A 544 21.44 0.61 17.74
C LEU A 544 22.84 -0.03 17.63
N LEU A 545 23.06 -0.96 16.69
CA LEU A 545 24.38 -1.52 16.42
C LEU A 545 25.38 -0.45 15.96
N GLN A 546 24.94 0.47 15.09
CA GLN A 546 25.80 1.53 14.56
C GLN A 546 26.11 2.63 15.61
N THR A 547 25.15 2.92 16.50
CA THR A 547 25.26 4.03 17.47
C THR A 547 25.70 3.62 18.88
N SER A 548 25.67 2.33 19.18
CA SER A 548 26.29 1.81 20.39
C SER A 548 27.76 1.52 20.12
N ASP A 549 28.65 1.77 21.09
CA ASP A 549 30.05 1.30 21.05
C ASP A 549 30.16 -0.25 21.04
N LEU A 550 29.09 -0.97 20.68
CA LEU A 550 29.01 -2.40 20.46
C LEU A 550 29.20 -2.81 19.00
N GLY A 551 29.15 -1.88 18.03
CA GLY A 551 29.20 -2.14 16.59
C GLY A 551 30.39 -2.96 16.07
N THR A 552 31.35 -3.30 16.94
CA THR A 552 32.53 -4.12 16.62
C THR A 552 32.69 -5.38 17.49
N SER A 553 31.72 -5.70 18.36
CA SER A 553 31.84 -6.83 19.30
C SER A 553 31.40 -8.14 18.66
N ASN A 554 32.36 -8.98 18.25
CA ASN A 554 32.09 -10.33 17.75
C ASN A 554 31.65 -11.25 18.90
N ILE A 555 30.44 -11.81 18.79
CA ILE A 555 29.90 -12.81 19.71
C ILE A 555 30.32 -14.18 19.17
N VAL A 556 31.44 -14.68 19.67
CA VAL A 556 32.02 -15.96 19.27
C VAL A 556 31.91 -16.95 20.43
N VAL A 557 31.24 -18.07 20.20
CA VAL A 557 31.10 -19.16 21.18
C VAL A 557 31.88 -20.38 20.67
N LYS A 558 32.77 -20.90 21.52
CA LYS A 558 33.57 -22.10 21.22
C LYS A 558 32.91 -23.34 21.82
N TYR A 559 32.64 -24.35 20.99
CA TYR A 559 32.11 -25.66 21.35
C TYR A 559 33.19 -26.72 21.09
N GLY A 560 34.05 -26.98 22.08
CA GLY A 560 35.26 -27.79 21.87
C GLY A 560 36.14 -27.16 20.79
N ASP A 561 36.42 -27.89 19.70
CA ASP A 561 37.20 -27.40 18.55
C ASP A 561 36.39 -26.57 17.54
N LYS A 562 35.07 -26.46 17.72
CA LYS A 562 34.19 -25.71 16.80
C LYS A 562 34.00 -24.28 17.30
N GLU A 563 34.10 -23.32 16.40
CA GLU A 563 33.84 -21.91 16.66
C GLU A 563 32.55 -21.50 15.94
N VAL A 564 31.60 -20.91 16.68
CA VAL A 564 30.35 -20.37 16.12
C VAL A 564 30.34 -18.86 16.30
N ASN A 565 30.35 -18.15 15.19
CA ASN A 565 30.16 -16.70 15.15
C ASN A 565 28.64 -16.39 15.14
N TRP A 566 28.10 -16.03 16.31
CA TRP A 566 26.69 -15.67 16.44
C TRP A 566 26.39 -14.28 15.89
N THR A 567 27.36 -13.37 15.85
CA THR A 567 27.20 -12.05 15.20
C THR A 567 26.84 -12.22 13.72
N GLU A 568 27.59 -13.07 13.00
CA GLU A 568 27.31 -13.34 11.59
C GLU A 568 25.93 -13.99 11.38
N LYS A 569 25.56 -14.94 12.25
CA LYS A 569 24.25 -15.60 12.17
C LYS A 569 23.09 -14.63 12.46
N ILE A 570 23.23 -13.75 13.44
CA ILE A 570 22.21 -12.74 13.79
C ILE A 570 22.07 -11.73 12.66
N ASN A 571 23.19 -11.19 12.14
CA ASN A 571 23.16 -10.25 11.03
C ASN A 571 22.50 -10.86 9.80
N LYS A 572 22.80 -12.13 9.50
CA LYS A 572 22.12 -12.87 8.43
C LYS A 572 20.62 -13.02 8.69
N TYR A 573 20.22 -13.32 9.93
CA TYR A 573 18.81 -13.42 10.29
C TYR A 573 18.06 -12.10 10.12
N VAL A 574 18.63 -11.00 10.60
CA VAL A 574 18.10 -9.63 10.45
C VAL A 574 17.96 -9.25 8.98
N TYR A 575 19.04 -9.42 8.20
CA TYR A 575 19.03 -9.21 6.75
C TYR A 575 17.92 -10.03 6.07
N GLN A 576 17.77 -11.32 6.43
CA GLN A 576 16.73 -12.17 5.87
C GLN A 576 15.31 -11.70 6.24
N GLN A 577 15.09 -11.11 7.42
CA GLN A 577 13.78 -10.53 7.75
C GLN A 577 13.49 -9.31 6.88
N ILE A 578 14.46 -8.39 6.74
CA ILE A 578 14.36 -7.19 5.92
C ILE A 578 14.15 -7.56 4.44
N GLU A 579 14.93 -8.50 3.92
CA GLU A 579 14.82 -8.99 2.53
C GLU A 579 13.48 -9.68 2.29
N LYS A 580 12.97 -10.47 3.27
CA LYS A 580 11.64 -11.08 3.17
C LYS A 580 10.54 -10.03 3.15
N ASN A 581 10.70 -8.92 3.85
CA ASN A 581 9.74 -7.81 3.84
C ASN A 581 9.84 -7.00 2.54
N ALA A 582 10.97 -7.01 1.84
CA ALA A 582 11.16 -6.29 0.59
C ALA A 582 10.16 -6.71 -0.52
N SER A 583 9.72 -7.97 -0.54
CA SER A 583 8.69 -8.44 -1.48
C SER A 583 7.32 -7.81 -1.22
N SER A 584 7.06 -7.27 -0.02
CA SER A 584 5.83 -6.52 0.27
C SER A 584 5.81 -5.13 -0.39
N TYR A 585 6.95 -4.67 -0.90
CA TYR A 585 7.13 -3.40 -1.61
C TYR A 585 7.16 -3.57 -3.13
N THR A 586 6.85 -4.77 -3.63
CA THR A 586 6.83 -5.07 -5.06
C THR A 586 5.47 -5.61 -5.46
N ILE A 587 5.07 -5.35 -6.69
CA ILE A 587 3.93 -6.04 -7.31
C ILE A 587 4.44 -7.39 -7.81
N SER A 588 3.75 -8.48 -7.46
CA SER A 588 4.15 -9.81 -7.92
C SER A 588 3.91 -9.96 -9.42
N GLU A 589 4.76 -10.75 -10.09
CA GLU A 589 4.57 -11.13 -11.49
C GLU A 589 3.20 -11.79 -11.70
N ASP A 590 2.79 -12.69 -10.79
CA ASP A 590 1.46 -13.32 -10.78
C ASP A 590 0.30 -12.30 -10.86
N THR A 591 0.42 -11.15 -10.18
CA THR A 591 -0.62 -10.11 -10.20
C THR A 591 -0.76 -9.49 -11.60
N TRP A 592 0.37 -9.30 -12.29
CA TRP A 592 0.39 -8.81 -13.67
C TRP A 592 -0.14 -9.87 -14.64
N GLU A 593 0.29 -11.12 -14.49
CA GLU A 593 -0.15 -12.25 -15.31
C GLU A 593 -1.66 -12.47 -15.22
N GLU A 594 -2.24 -12.49 -14.02
CA GLU A 594 -3.68 -12.61 -13.83
C GLU A 594 -4.47 -11.52 -14.54
N TYR A 595 -3.97 -10.27 -14.51
CA TYR A 595 -4.64 -9.16 -15.20
C TYR A 595 -4.49 -9.27 -16.72
N ILE A 596 -3.32 -9.65 -17.22
CA ILE A 596 -3.08 -9.89 -18.65
C ILE A 596 -4.00 -11.00 -19.17
N GLU A 597 -4.07 -12.15 -18.49
CA GLU A 597 -4.93 -13.27 -18.88
C GLU A 597 -6.41 -12.84 -18.96
N TYR A 598 -6.85 -12.02 -18.01
CA TYR A 598 -8.20 -11.44 -18.03
C TYR A 598 -8.44 -10.59 -19.29
N LEU A 599 -7.52 -9.68 -19.61
CA LEU A 599 -7.63 -8.80 -20.77
C LEU A 599 -7.49 -9.55 -22.10
N GLU A 600 -6.61 -10.54 -22.21
CA GLU A 600 -6.49 -11.39 -23.39
C GLU A 600 -7.77 -12.16 -23.68
N ASN A 601 -8.38 -12.75 -22.65
CA ASN A 601 -9.67 -13.41 -22.78
C ASN A 601 -10.76 -12.42 -23.20
N GLN A 602 -10.73 -11.19 -22.67
CA GLN A 602 -11.67 -10.15 -23.08
C GLN A 602 -11.53 -9.77 -24.55
N GLU A 603 -10.33 -9.44 -25.00
CA GLU A 603 -10.08 -9.03 -26.39
C GLU A 603 -10.41 -10.17 -27.38
N ALA A 604 -10.08 -11.42 -27.04
CA ALA A 604 -10.43 -12.59 -27.85
C ALA A 604 -11.95 -12.75 -28.02
N GLN A 605 -12.72 -12.54 -26.95
CA GLN A 605 -14.18 -12.63 -27.01
C GLN A 605 -14.80 -11.43 -27.73
N ARG A 606 -14.31 -10.21 -27.49
CA ARG A 606 -14.80 -9.00 -28.16
C ARG A 606 -14.57 -9.03 -29.67
N ALA A 607 -13.44 -9.57 -30.13
CA ALA A 607 -13.11 -9.68 -31.54
C ALA A 607 -14.12 -10.49 -32.38
N THR A 608 -14.88 -11.39 -31.75
CA THR A 608 -15.82 -12.28 -32.45
C THR A 608 -17.27 -12.13 -31.99
N LYS A 609 -17.52 -11.66 -30.76
CA LYS A 609 -18.86 -11.68 -30.16
C LYS A 609 -19.45 -10.30 -29.86
N LEU A 610 -18.66 -9.23 -29.93
CA LEU A 610 -19.17 -7.89 -29.71
C LEU A 610 -20.12 -7.50 -30.85
N ILE A 611 -21.31 -7.01 -30.50
CA ILE A 611 -22.28 -6.51 -31.49
C ILE A 611 -21.80 -5.14 -32.00
N PRO A 612 -21.68 -4.91 -33.32
CA PRO A 612 -21.20 -3.64 -33.86
C PRO A 612 -22.10 -2.44 -33.52
N GLU A 613 -21.50 -1.26 -33.35
CA GLU A 613 -22.21 0.00 -33.06
C GLU A 613 -23.22 0.39 -34.16
N THR A 614 -22.99 -0.04 -35.39
CA THR A 614 -23.95 0.10 -36.50
C THR A 614 -25.32 -0.44 -36.14
N CYS A 615 -25.40 -1.48 -35.32
CA CYS A 615 -26.67 -2.04 -34.85
C CYS A 615 -27.39 -1.13 -33.87
N ALA A 616 -26.67 -0.35 -33.05
CA ALA A 616 -27.26 0.66 -32.20
C ALA A 616 -27.91 1.79 -33.02
N VAL A 617 -27.21 2.27 -34.06
CA VAL A 617 -27.70 3.34 -34.94
C VAL A 617 -28.85 2.85 -35.85
N GLY A 618 -28.72 1.64 -36.39
CA GLY A 618 -29.71 1.00 -37.25
C GLY A 618 -30.96 0.51 -36.51
N PHE A 619 -30.96 0.50 -35.18
CA PHE A 619 -32.05 -0.06 -34.37
C PHE A 619 -33.42 0.53 -34.72
N SER A 620 -33.52 1.87 -34.77
CA SER A 620 -34.79 2.55 -35.03
C SER A 620 -35.23 2.49 -36.49
N SER A 621 -34.30 2.49 -37.45
CA SER A 621 -34.61 2.39 -38.88
C SER A 621 -34.86 0.94 -39.32
N GLY A 622 -34.37 -0.03 -38.55
CA GLY A 622 -34.33 -1.45 -38.92
C GLY A 622 -33.20 -1.80 -39.90
N ASP A 623 -32.28 -0.89 -40.18
CA ASP A 623 -31.15 -1.13 -41.08
C ASP A 623 -30.20 -2.18 -40.50
N GLY A 624 -29.81 -3.17 -41.30
CA GLY A 624 -28.98 -4.31 -40.90
C GLY A 624 -29.70 -5.42 -40.13
N TYR A 625 -30.99 -5.25 -39.79
CA TYR A 625 -31.79 -6.25 -39.05
C TYR A 625 -32.64 -7.17 -39.96
N GLU A 626 -32.56 -7.01 -41.29
CA GLU A 626 -33.16 -7.93 -42.24
C GLU A 626 -32.55 -9.34 -42.14
N ILE A 627 -33.26 -10.39 -42.56
CA ILE A 627 -32.74 -11.77 -42.51
C ILE A 627 -31.39 -11.85 -43.25
N GLY A 628 -30.34 -12.28 -42.52
CA GLY A 628 -28.96 -12.33 -43.04
C GLY A 628 -28.24 -10.98 -43.08
N GLY A 629 -28.80 -9.95 -42.46
CA GLY A 629 -28.17 -8.65 -42.18
C GLY A 629 -27.15 -8.74 -41.03
N VAL A 630 -26.35 -7.69 -40.87
CA VAL A 630 -25.23 -7.66 -39.90
C VAL A 630 -25.68 -7.63 -38.43
N CYS A 631 -26.90 -7.21 -38.18
CA CYS A 631 -27.51 -7.10 -36.84
C CYS A 631 -28.59 -8.16 -36.60
N TYR A 632 -28.82 -9.05 -37.58
CA TYR A 632 -29.86 -10.05 -37.49
C TYR A 632 -29.47 -11.21 -36.59
N TYR A 633 -30.34 -11.54 -35.64
CA TYR A 633 -30.22 -12.70 -34.77
C TYR A 633 -31.34 -13.69 -35.07
N ALA A 634 -30.98 -14.94 -35.35
CA ALA A 634 -31.88 -16.08 -35.39
C ALA A 634 -31.52 -17.06 -34.27
N LYS A 635 -32.53 -17.54 -33.55
CA LYS A 635 -32.38 -18.45 -32.43
C LYS A 635 -32.10 -19.89 -32.84
#